data_AF-A0A429DY21-F1
#
_entry.id   AF-A0A429DY21-F1
#
_cell.length_a   1.000
_cell.length_b   1.000
_cell.length_c   1.000
_cell.angle_alpha   90.00
_cell.angle_beta   90.00
_cell.angle_gamma   90.00
#
_symmetry.space_group_name_H-M   'P 1'
#
loop_
_entity.id
_entity.type
_entity.pdbx_description
1 polymer ?
#
loop_
_entity_poly.entity_id
_entity_poly.type
_entity_poly.pdbx_seq_one_letter_code
_entity_poly.pdbx_strand_id
1 'polypeptide(L)' 'MSDPEQLARALRTTARNAATTALREGLEEIEERHGRRAADDVAGLIDVDGVFAGLRETGSPRRSGDDEPWEFKRESLT' A
#
# COMPACT_ATOMS: atom_id res chain seq x y z
N MET A 1 17.05 -19.42 8.11
CA MET A 1 16.07 -18.53 8.76
C MET A 1 16.15 -17.18 8.07
N SER A 2 15.05 -16.70 7.48
CA SER A 2 15.03 -15.36 6.89
C SER A 2 15.09 -14.32 7.99
N ASP A 3 16.03 -13.38 7.88
CA ASP A 3 16.15 -12.26 8.82
C ASP A 3 14.88 -11.39 8.80
N PRO A 4 14.40 -10.85 9.94
CA PRO A 4 13.22 -9.99 9.99
C PRO A 4 13.22 -8.82 9.01
N GLU A 5 14.39 -8.25 8.68
CA GLU A 5 14.51 -7.18 7.70
C GLU A 5 14.19 -7.68 6.29
N GLN A 6 14.59 -8.91 5.95
CA GLN A 6 14.27 -9.53 4.67
C GLN A 6 12.76 -9.81 4.56
N LEU A 7 12.13 -10.27 5.64
CA LEU A 7 10.67 -10.47 5.68
C LEU A 7 9.92 -9.14 5.54
N ALA A 8 10.36 -8.09 6.24
CA ALA A 8 9.76 -6.76 6.13
C ALA A 8 9.94 -6.16 4.73
N ARG A 9 11.10 -6.39 4.08
CA ARG A 9 11.31 -5.98 2.69
C ARG A 9 10.39 -6.73 1.73
N ALA A 10 10.26 -8.05 1.87
CA ALA A 10 9.36 -8.85 1.06
C ALA A 10 7.89 -8.41 1.23
N LEU A 11 7.44 -8.18 2.47
CA LEU A 11 6.09 -7.70 2.76
C LEU A 11 5.82 -6.33 2.13
N ARG A 12 6.77 -5.38 2.24
CA ARG A 12 6.64 -4.06 1.61
C ARG A 12 6.51 -4.15 0.10
N THR A 13 7.32 -4.98 -0.56
CA THR A 13 7.22 -5.23 -2.00
C THR A 13 5.85 -5.79 -2.37
N THR A 14 5.35 -6.78 -1.64
CA THR A 14 4.03 -7.36 -1.86
C THR A 14 2.92 -6.32 -1.67
N ALA A 15 2.97 -5.55 -0.59
CA ALA A 15 2.00 -4.50 -0.31
C ALA A 15 2.02 -3.40 -1.39
N ARG A 16 3.20 -3.02 -1.90
CA ARG A 16 3.34 -2.07 -3.00
C ARG A 16 2.68 -2.58 -4.27
N ASN A 17 2.90 -3.84 -4.61
CA ASN A 17 2.29 -4.45 -5.79
C ASN A 17 0.76 -4.50 -5.65
N ALA A 18 0.26 -4.92 -4.48
CA ALA A 18 -1.18 -4.95 -4.20
C ALA A 18 -1.82 -3.56 -4.28
N ALA A 19 -1.19 -2.54 -3.68
CA ALA A 19 -1.68 -1.16 -3.76
C ALA A 19 -1.66 -0.61 -5.19
N THR A 20 -0.66 -0.98 -6.00
CA THR A 20 -0.59 -0.60 -7.42
C THR A 20 -1.72 -1.23 -8.22
N THR A 21 -1.98 -2.52 -8.00
CA THR A 21 -3.09 -3.23 -8.65
C THR A 21 -4.43 -2.62 -8.25
N ALA A 22 -4.68 -2.40 -6.97
CA ALA A 22 -5.92 -1.82 -6.48
C ALA A 22 -6.17 -0.40 -7.05
N LEU A 23 -5.13 0.43 -7.14
CA LEU A 23 -5.24 1.76 -7.74
C LEU A 23 -5.59 1.69 -9.22
N ARG A 24 -4.97 0.77 -9.97
CA ARG A 24 -5.27 0.55 -11.38
C ARG A 24 -6.71 0.09 -11.57
N GLU A 25 -7.11 -0.98 -10.89
CA GLU A 25 -8.45 -1.54 -11.00
C GLU A 25 -9.52 -0.51 -10.63
N GLY A 26 -9.30 0.28 -9.58
CA GLY A 26 -10.22 1.36 -9.20
C GLY A 26 -10.36 2.44 -10.27
N LEU A 27 -9.25 2.85 -10.92
CA LEU A 27 -9.30 3.83 -12.01
C LEU A 27 -9.96 3.26 -13.27
N GLU A 28 -9.70 2.00 -13.62
CA GLU A 28 -10.37 1.30 -14.73
C GLU A 28 -11.88 1.23 -14.49
N GLU A 29 -12.32 0.88 -13.27
CA GLU A 29 -13.73 0.83 -12.93
C GLU A 29 -14.41 2.21 -12.99
N ILE A 30 -13.67 3.28 -12.68
CA ILE A 30 -14.15 4.66 -12.83
C ILE A 30 -14.23 5.04 -14.31
N GLU A 31 -13.24 4.68 -15.12
CA GLU A 31 -13.25 4.92 -16.58
C GLU A 31 -14.44 4.21 -17.23
N GLU A 32 -14.71 2.96 -16.87
CA GLU A 32 -15.84 2.18 -17.39
C GLU A 32 -17.20 2.80 -17.04
N ARG A 33 -17.37 3.29 -15.81
CA ARG A 33 -18.65 3.82 -15.31
C ARG A 33 -18.90 5.29 -15.63
N HIS A 34 -17.84 6.09 -15.63
CA HIS A 34 -17.92 7.56 -15.67
C HIS A 34 -17.15 8.18 -16.85
N GLY A 35 -16.44 7.36 -17.63
CA GLY A 35 -15.64 7.78 -18.77
C GLY A 35 -14.23 8.22 -18.38
N ARG A 36 -13.33 8.20 -19.37
CA ARG A 36 -11.89 8.48 -19.21
C ARG A 36 -11.60 9.81 -18.51
N ARG A 37 -12.33 10.89 -18.85
CA ARG A 37 -12.09 12.21 -18.26
C ARG A 37 -12.27 12.21 -16.74
N ALA A 38 -13.28 11.49 -16.25
CA ALA A 38 -13.52 11.39 -14.82
C ALA A 38 -12.41 10.58 -14.12
N ALA A 39 -11.90 9.51 -14.76
CA ALA A 39 -10.77 8.75 -14.25
C ALA A 39 -9.49 9.59 -14.20
N ASP A 40 -9.23 10.40 -15.23
CA ASP A 40 -8.08 11.34 -15.26
C ASP A 40 -8.19 12.40 -14.15
N ASP A 41 -9.38 12.98 -13.96
CA ASP A 41 -9.63 13.96 -12.90
C ASP A 41 -9.42 13.32 -11.51
N VAL A 42 -9.92 12.10 -11.29
CA VAL A 42 -9.70 11.35 -10.04
C VAL A 42 -8.22 11.02 -9.84
N ALA A 43 -7.52 10.57 -10.87
CA ALA A 43 -6.08 10.29 -10.80
C ALA A 43 -5.28 11.54 -10.41
N GLY A 44 -5.70 12.73 -10.86
CA GLY A 44 -5.11 14.01 -10.48
C GLY A 44 -5.40 14.46 -9.04
N LEU A 45 -6.43 13.91 -8.41
CA LEU A 45 -6.82 14.20 -7.01
C LEU A 45 -6.16 13.25 -6.00
N ILE A 46 -5.68 12.08 -6.44
CA ILE A 46 -5.03 11.11 -5.57
C ILE A 46 -3.56 11.48 -5.39
N ASP A 47 -3.15 11.67 -4.13
CA ASP A 47 -1.73 11.74 -3.77
C ASP A 47 -1.10 10.34 -3.84
N VAL A 48 -0.70 9.94 -5.05
CA VAL A 48 -0.04 8.66 -5.30
C VAL A 48 1.23 8.54 -4.45
N ASP A 49 2.00 9.62 -4.33
CA ASP A 49 3.25 9.58 -3.57
C ASP A 49 3.00 9.35 -2.07
N GLY A 50 1.97 9.97 -1.50
CA GLY A 50 1.52 9.72 -0.14
C GLY A 50 1.04 8.29 0.09
N VAL A 51 0.24 7.73 -0.82
CA VAL A 51 -0.24 6.33 -0.74
C VAL A 51 0.92 5.34 -0.70
N PHE A 52 1.98 5.59 -1.47
CA PHE A 52 3.14 4.69 -1.53
C PHE A 52 4.27 5.05 -0.56
N ALA A 53 4.18 6.14 0.19
CA ALA A 53 5.27 6.65 1.04
C ALA A 53 5.78 5.60 2.05
N GLY A 54 4.86 4.94 2.77
CA GLY A 54 5.19 3.87 3.73
C GLY A 54 5.67 2.57 3.09
N LEU A 55 5.50 2.43 1.78
CA LEU A 55 5.88 1.23 1.00
C LEU A 55 7.19 1.43 0.24
N ARG A 56 7.77 2.64 0.25
CA ARG A 56 9.09 2.89 -0.32
C ARG A 56 10.15 2.17 0.50
N GLU A 57 11.21 1.77 -0.19
CA GLU A 57 12.43 1.31 0.47
C GLU A 57 13.08 2.54 1.12
N THR A 58 12.58 2.90 2.30
CA THR A 58 13.25 3.88 3.13
C THR A 58 14.52 3.23 3.63
N GLY A 59 15.68 3.65 3.12
CA GLY A 59 16.93 3.47 3.87
C GLY A 59 16.67 3.98 5.29
N SER A 60 16.77 3.08 6.26
CA SER A 60 16.35 3.22 7.66
C SER A 60 16.01 4.66 8.12
N PRO A 61 14.73 5.04 8.15
CA PRO A 61 14.31 6.15 8.99
C PRO A 61 14.30 5.61 10.41
N ARG A 62 15.19 6.17 11.24
CA ARG A 62 15.17 5.95 12.69
C ARG A 62 13.74 6.18 13.18
N ARG A 63 13.22 5.18 13.90
CA ARG A 63 11.89 5.18 14.54
C ARG A 63 11.60 6.52 15.21
N SER A 64 10.52 7.15 14.75
CA SER A 64 9.67 8.10 15.47
C SER A 64 8.31 7.85 14.81
N GLY A 65 7.32 7.18 15.37
CA GLY A 65 6.81 7.18 16.73
C GLY A 65 5.29 7.37 16.55
N ASP A 66 4.49 6.48 17.13
CA ASP A 66 3.02 6.62 17.29
C ASP A 66 2.06 6.24 16.14
N ASP A 67 2.28 5.11 15.46
CA ASP A 67 1.17 4.37 14.83
C ASP A 67 0.91 3.09 15.65
N GLU A 68 -0.28 2.99 16.26
CA GLU A 68 -0.69 1.78 16.99
C GLU A 68 -0.54 0.55 16.09
N PRO A 69 0.27 -0.44 16.48
CA PRO A 69 0.58 -1.56 15.62
C PRO A 69 -0.65 -2.46 15.49
N TRP A 70 -0.96 -2.82 14.26
CA TRP A 70 -1.93 -3.86 13.93
C TRP A 70 -1.71 -5.12 14.81
N GLU A 71 -2.76 -5.58 15.50
CA GLU A 71 -2.68 -6.82 16.29
C GLU A 71 -3.00 -8.04 15.41
N PHE A 72 -2.10 -9.03 15.41
CA PHE A 72 -2.35 -10.32 14.78
C PHE A 72 -3.55 -11.01 15.44
N LYS A 73 -4.55 -11.41 14.65
CA LYS A 73 -5.57 -12.37 15.10
C LYS A 73 -4.87 -13.68 15.50
N ARG A 74 -4.72 -13.90 16.80
CA ARG A 74 -4.38 -15.22 17.33
C ARG A 74 -5.59 -16.11 17.08
N GLU A 75 -5.54 -16.92 16.03
CA GLU A 75 -6.41 -18.08 15.95
C GLU A 75 -6.12 -18.95 17.17
N SER A 76 -7.07 -18.96 18.09
CA SER A 76 -7.04 -19.78 19.28
C SER A 76 -7.19 -21.22 18.83
N LEU A 77 -6.07 -21.94 18.70
CA LEU A 77 -6.07 -23.39 18.61
C LEU A 77 -6.66 -23.92 19.93
N THR A 78 -7.90 -24.39 19.86
CA THR A 78 -8.54 -25.22 20.89
C THR A 78 -8.66 -26.64 20.35
#